data_AF-X1SBY4-F1
#
_entry.id   AF-X1SBY4-F1
#
_cell.length_a   1.000
_cell.length_b   1.000
_cell.length_c   1.000
_cell.angle_alpha   90.00
_cell.angle_beta   90.00
_cell.angle_gamma   90.00
#
_symmetry.space_group_name_H-M   'P 1'
#
loop_
_entity.id
_entity.type
_entity.pdbx_description
1 polymer ?
#
loop_
_entity_poly.entity_id
_entity_poly.type
_entity_poly.pdbx_seq_one_letter_code
_entity_poly.pdbx_strand_id
1 'polypeptide(L)'
;MIIIFFTFLQVFELPDLIVNSDDILLLPPYPYPCGGDSIPIRAKVWNIGGAAAYDVDVGFKVVLDEDTIYNNTVVIDEIKPRCSVDTT
;
A
#
# COMPACT_ATOMS: atom_id res chain seq x y z
N MET A 1 4.05 -4.74 -57.12
CA MET A 1 4.82 -4.39 -55.91
C MET A 1 3.81 -4.20 -54.78
N ILE A 2 3.81 -5.08 -53.78
CA ILE A 2 2.92 -4.97 -52.62
C ILE A 2 3.75 -4.35 -51.49
N ILE A 3 3.23 -3.27 -50.89
CA ILE A 3 3.83 -2.62 -49.73
C ILE A 3 3.02 -3.08 -48.52
N ILE A 4 3.68 -3.70 -47.55
CA ILE A 4 3.09 -4.10 -46.27
C ILE A 4 3.47 -3.04 -45.24
N PHE A 5 2.47 -2.50 -44.56
CA PHE A 5 2.67 -1.58 -43.45
C PHE A 5 2.58 -2.36 -42.12
N PHE A 6 3.56 -2.15 -41.25
CA PHE A 6 3.52 -2.66 -39.88
C PHE A 6 3.20 -1.50 -38.94
N THR A 7 2.29 -1.71 -38.01
CA THR A 7 2.05 -0.81 -36.88
C THR A 7 2.67 -1.43 -35.64
N PHE A 8 3.61 -0.73 -35.01
CA PHE A 8 4.15 -1.13 -33.72
C PHE A 8 3.24 -0.62 -32.61
N LEU A 9 2.77 -1.53 -31.76
CA LEU A 9 2.06 -1.20 -30.52
C LEU A 9 3.03 -1.34 -29.36
N GLN A 10 3.20 -0.28 -28.56
CA GLN A 10 3.97 -0.34 -27.33
C GLN A 10 3.02 -0.49 -26.15
N VAL A 11 3.19 -1.56 -25.38
CA VAL A 11 2.44 -1.83 -24.13
C VAL A 11 3.35 -1.51 -22.97
N PHE A 12 2.88 -0.65 -22.06
CA PHE A 12 3.58 -0.35 -20.81
C PHE A 12 2.86 -1.00 -19.65
N GLU A 13 3.62 -1.60 -18.74
CA GLU A 13 3.09 -2.02 -17.45
C GLU A 13 3.06 -0.82 -16.48
N LEU A 14 2.05 -0.78 -15.62
CA LEU A 14 1.87 0.25 -14.61
C LEU A 14 1.96 -0.38 -13.20
N PRO A 15 2.36 0.38 -12.17
CA PRO A 15 2.18 -0.05 -10.79
C PRO A 15 0.69 -0.11 -10.45
N ASP A 16 0.33 -0.99 -9.52
CA ASP A 16 -1.03 -1.13 -9.01
C ASP A 16 -0.96 -1.53 -7.53
N LEU A 17 -1.46 -0.67 -6.65
CA LEU A 17 -1.28 -0.79 -5.21
C LEU A 17 -2.54 -1.32 -4.54
N ILE A 18 -2.38 -2.30 -3.66
CA ILE A 18 -3.49 -2.88 -2.90
C ILE A 18 -3.08 -3.17 -1.46
N VAL A 19 -4.04 -2.99 -0.56
CA VAL A 19 -4.01 -3.47 0.83
C VAL A 19 -5.25 -4.33 1.03
N ASN A 20 -5.06 -5.58 1.49
CA ASN A 20 -6.18 -6.46 1.81
C ASN A 20 -6.56 -6.35 3.29
N SER A 21 -7.76 -6.80 3.66
CA SER A 21 -8.19 -6.83 5.06
C SER A 21 -7.23 -7.63 5.95
N ASP A 22 -6.73 -8.76 5.43
CA ASP A 22 -5.87 -9.69 6.18
C ASP A 22 -4.41 -9.19 6.29
N ASP A 23 -4.09 -8.12 5.56
CA ASP A 23 -2.78 -7.46 5.59
C ASP A 23 -2.68 -6.39 6.68
N ILE A 24 -3.76 -6.16 7.44
CA ILE A 24 -3.81 -5.23 8.57
C ILE A 24 -3.80 -6.05 9.87
N LEU A 25 -2.73 -5.91 10.66
CA LEU A 25 -2.53 -6.66 11.88
C LEU A 25 -2.35 -5.73 13.08
N LEU A 26 -3.04 -6.07 14.17
CA LEU A 26 -2.71 -5.55 15.50
C LEU A 26 -1.55 -6.37 16.05
N LEU A 27 -0.46 -5.71 16.42
CA LEU A 27 0.74 -6.38 16.92
C LEU A 27 0.69 -6.61 18.44
N PRO A 28 1.48 -7.54 19.01
CA PRO A 28 1.58 -7.69 20.46
C PRO A 28 1.83 -6.34 21.17
N PRO A 29 1.24 -6.11 22.36
CA PRO A 29 0.68 -7.11 23.28
C PRO A 29 -0.87 -7.25 23.25
N TYR A 30 -1.50 -7.42 22.09
CA TYR A 30 -2.96 -7.66 21.99
C TYR A 30 -3.47 -8.79 22.94
N PRO A 31 -4.62 -8.64 23.63
CA PRO A 31 -5.55 -7.50 23.58
C PRO A 31 -5.04 -6.26 24.32
N TYR A 32 -5.62 -5.08 24.02
CA TYR A 32 -5.31 -3.80 24.68
C TYR A 32 -6.46 -3.43 25.64
N PRO A 33 -6.44 -3.94 26.89
CA PRO A 33 -7.59 -3.82 27.79
C PRO A 33 -7.71 -2.45 28.46
N CYS A 34 -6.66 -1.64 28.47
CA CYS A 34 -6.60 -0.41 29.24
C CYS A 34 -6.63 0.83 28.33
N GLY A 35 -7.38 1.85 28.74
CA GLY A 35 -7.31 3.16 28.10
C GLY A 35 -5.89 3.73 28.24
N GLY A 36 -5.32 4.19 27.13
CA GLY A 36 -3.94 4.69 27.07
C GLY A 36 -2.91 3.66 26.57
N ASP A 37 -3.30 2.40 26.37
CA ASP A 37 -2.44 1.42 25.72
C ASP A 37 -2.07 1.87 24.30
N SER A 38 -0.79 1.70 23.93
CA SER A 38 -0.35 1.91 22.55
C SER A 38 -0.77 0.71 21.71
N ILE A 39 -1.46 0.97 20.60
CA ILE A 39 -1.96 -0.03 19.67
C ILE A 39 -1.03 -0.04 18.44
N PRO A 40 0.02 -0.86 18.41
CA PRO A 40 0.87 -1.01 17.23
C PRO A 40 0.08 -1.70 16.10
N ILE A 41 0.00 -1.04 14.95
CA ILE A 41 -0.66 -1.54 13.75
C ILE A 41 0.44 -1.80 12.71
N ARG A 42 0.34 -2.92 12.00
CA ARG A 42 1.11 -3.18 10.78
C ARG A 42 0.16 -3.27 9.61
N ALA A 43 0.49 -2.60 8.51
CA ALA A 43 -0.14 -2.80 7.22
C ALA A 43 0.88 -3.37 6.24
N LYS A 44 0.46 -4.33 5.41
CA LYS A 44 1.24 -4.77 4.25
C LYS A 44 0.66 -4.16 2.98
N VAL A 45 1.51 -3.45 2.24
CA VAL A 45 1.15 -2.84 0.96
C VAL A 45 1.76 -3.66 -0.17
N TRP A 46 0.92 -4.07 -1.12
CA TRP A 46 1.33 -4.82 -2.30
C TRP A 46 1.38 -3.91 -3.51
N ASN A 47 2.37 -4.11 -4.37
CA ASN A 47 2.33 -3.68 -5.75
C ASN A 47 2.05 -4.90 -6.63
N ILE A 48 0.79 -5.08 -7.04
CA ILE A 48 0.35 -6.16 -7.94
C ILE A 48 0.54 -5.81 -9.42
N GLY A 49 0.92 -4.57 -9.71
CA GLY A 49 1.24 -4.08 -11.04
C GLY A 49 2.54 -4.66 -11.60
N GLY A 50 2.79 -4.36 -12.88
CA GLY A 50 3.98 -4.82 -13.59
C GLY A 50 5.16 -3.83 -13.59
N ALA A 51 4.94 -2.60 -13.13
CA ALA A 51 6.00 -1.61 -12.93
C ALA A 51 6.20 -1.29 -11.44
N ALA A 52 7.40 -0.81 -11.08
CA ALA A 52 7.71 -0.41 -9.72
C ALA A 52 6.88 0.80 -9.29
N ALA A 53 6.48 0.84 -8.02
CA ALA A 53 5.84 2.00 -7.40
C ALA A 53 6.90 2.74 -6.58
N TYR A 54 6.96 4.08 -6.71
CA TYR A 54 7.90 4.94 -6.01
C TYR A 54 7.12 5.98 -5.19
N ASP A 55 7.76 6.48 -4.13
CA ASP A 55 7.22 7.56 -3.27
C ASP A 55 5.78 7.26 -2.78
N VAL A 56 5.58 6.06 -2.24
CA VAL A 56 4.25 5.57 -1.84
C VAL A 56 3.91 6.06 -0.44
N ASP A 57 2.93 6.94 -0.34
CA ASP A 57 2.36 7.41 0.92
C ASP A 57 1.35 6.40 1.50
N VAL A 58 1.63 5.91 2.71
CA VAL A 58 0.73 5.02 3.46
C VAL A 58 0.21 5.72 4.70
N GLY A 59 -1.09 6.04 4.69
CA GLY A 59 -1.77 6.73 5.78
C GLY A 59 -2.40 5.79 6.80
N PHE A 60 -2.10 6.00 8.08
CA PHE A 60 -2.78 5.40 9.22
C PHE A 60 -3.68 6.44 9.88
N LYS A 61 -5.00 6.24 9.81
CA LYS A 61 -5.99 7.20 10.30
C LYS A 61 -6.99 6.53 11.23
N VAL A 62 -7.24 7.14 12.38
CA VAL A 62 -8.35 6.75 13.29
C VAL A 62 -9.40 7.86 13.26
N VAL A 63 -10.64 7.47 12.95
CA VAL A 63 -11.79 8.36 12.86
C VAL A 63 -12.84 7.91 13.86
N LEU A 64 -13.31 8.86 14.66
CA LEU A 64 -14.45 8.67 15.56
C LEU A 64 -15.53 9.66 15.13
N ASP A 65 -16.70 9.16 14.74
CA ASP A 65 -17.76 9.93 14.09
C ASP A 65 -17.24 10.64 12.83
N GLU A 66 -17.11 11.96 12.87
CA GLU A 66 -16.58 12.79 11.78
C GLU A 66 -15.18 13.34 12.07
N ASP A 67 -14.65 13.09 13.28
CA ASP A 67 -13.39 13.64 13.75
C ASP A 67 -12.22 12.68 13.53
N THR A 68 -11.12 13.22 13.01
CA THR A 68 -9.85 12.51 12.90
C THR A 68 -9.08 12.67 14.20
N ILE A 69 -8.98 11.61 14.99
CA ILE A 69 -8.32 11.62 16.30
C ILE A 69 -6.86 11.16 16.23
N TYR A 70 -6.47 10.49 15.15
CA TYR A 70 -5.09 10.11 14.85
C TYR A 70 -4.87 10.12 13.34
N ASN A 71 -3.71 10.65 12.93
CA ASN A 71 -3.27 10.64 11.54
C ASN A 71 -1.73 10.56 11.49
N ASN A 72 -1.21 9.58 10.76
CA ASN A 72 0.21 9.44 10.50
C ASN A 72 0.41 8.94 9.06
N THR A 73 1.49 9.37 8.42
CA THR A 73 1.86 8.92 7.07
C THR A 73 3.27 8.37 7.10
N VAL A 74 3.46 7.20 6.51
CA VAL A 74 4.77 6.59 6.27
C VAL A 74 5.02 6.55 4.77
N VAL A 75 6.23 6.96 4.36
CA VAL A 75 6.66 6.92 2.96
C VAL A 75 7.43 5.63 2.71
N ILE A 76 7.10 4.95 1.62
CA ILE A 76 7.86 3.80 1.11
C ILE A 76 8.51 4.22 -0.20
N ASP A 77 9.86 4.24 -0.22
CA ASP A 77 10.64 4.70 -1.37
C ASP A 77 10.36 3.90 -2.65
N GLU A 78 10.28 2.56 -2.52
CA GLU A 78 10.01 1.67 -3.65
C GLU A 78 9.28 0.41 -3.22
N ILE A 79 8.26 0.02 -4.00
CA ILE A 79 7.68 -1.33 -3.99
C ILE A 79 7.86 -1.93 -5.39
N LYS A 80 8.71 -2.95 -5.49
CA LYS A 80 8.98 -3.65 -6.75
C LYS A 80 7.71 -4.29 -7.33
N PRO A 81 7.64 -4.52 -8.66
CA PRO A 81 6.52 -5.23 -9.27
C PRO A 81 6.29 -6.58 -8.60
N ARG A 82 5.01 -6.91 -8.36
CA ARG A 82 4.57 -8.18 -7.76
C ARG A 82 5.17 -8.46 -6.37
N CYS A 83 5.60 -7.42 -5.65
CA CYS A 83 6.17 -7.50 -4.31
C CYS A 83 5.33 -6.73 -3.29
N SER A 84 5.68 -6.86 -2.02
CA SER A 84 5.04 -6.16 -0.92
C SER A 84 6.03 -5.61 0.09
N VAL A 85 5.63 -4.58 0.83
CA VAL A 85 6.39 -4.01 1.94
C VAL A 85 5.45 -3.87 3.14
N ASP A 86 5.98 -4.15 4.33
CA ASP A 86 5.30 -3.94 5.59
C ASP A 86 5.64 -2.58 6.18
N THR A 87 4.65 -1.91 6.76
CA THR A 87 4.79 -0.59 7.40
C THR A 87 3.96 -0.50 8.68
N THR A 88 4.34 0.38 9.60
CA THR A 88 3.76 0.55 10.95
C THR A 88 3.69 2.02 11.34
#